data_AF-A0A3B5AF85-F1
#
_entry.id   AF-A0A3B5AF85-F1
#
_cell.length_a   1.000
_cell.length_b   1.000
_cell.length_c   1.000
_cell.angle_alpha   90.00
_cell.angle_beta   90.00
_cell.angle_gamma   90.00
#
_symmetry.space_group_name_H-M   'P 1'
#
loop_
_entity.id
_entity.type
_entity.pdbx_description
1 polymer ?
#
loop_
_entity_poly.entity_id
_entity_poly.type
_entity_poly.pdbx_seq_one_letter_code
_entity_poly.pdbx_strand_id
1 'polypeptide(L)'
;MDQAGSYPVKLYIYDLSRGMARQLSPVMLGKQLDGIWHTAIVVHGKEYFFVGEGINDCPPGGTPLGEPDSVVDMGFTEVPAELFMEYLMSLAESTYSQLSLISVLKLLLH
;
A
#
# COMPACT_ATOMS: atom_id res chain seq x y z
N MET A 1 -26.34 -11.69 -10.40
CA MET A 1 -26.16 -10.71 -11.49
C MET A 1 -24.68 -10.45 -11.49
N ASP A 2 -23.94 -11.27 -12.23
CA ASP A 2 -22.49 -11.26 -12.21
C ASP A 2 -22.06 -10.21 -13.20
N GLN A 3 -21.85 -8.99 -12.72
CA GLN A 3 -21.10 -8.00 -13.49
C GLN A 3 -19.67 -8.51 -13.51
N ALA A 4 -19.27 -9.18 -14.60
CA ALA A 4 -17.87 -9.39 -14.95
C ALA A 4 -17.23 -8.02 -15.23
N GLY A 5 -16.97 -7.28 -14.15
CA GLY A 5 -16.34 -5.97 -14.17
C GLY A 5 -14.83 -6.11 -14.03
N SER A 6 -14.10 -5.36 -14.85
CA SER A 6 -12.66 -5.16 -14.65
C SER A 6 -12.48 -3.86 -13.87
N TYR A 7 -11.76 -3.93 -12.74
CA TYR A 7 -11.61 -2.84 -11.78
C TYR A 7 -10.18 -2.31 -11.82
N PRO A 8 -9.96 -1.00 -11.99
CA PRO A 8 -8.62 -0.44 -12.04
C PRO A 8 -7.93 -0.58 -10.68
N VAL A 9 -6.65 -0.94 -10.71
CA VAL A 9 -5.78 -1.06 -9.54
C VAL A 9 -4.67 -0.03 -9.67
N LYS A 10 -4.44 0.74 -8.61
CA LYS A 10 -3.34 1.71 -8.54
C LYS A 10 -2.47 1.45 -7.32
N LEU A 11 -1.19 1.77 -7.44
CA LEU A 11 -0.24 1.81 -6.34
C LEU A 11 0.02 3.27 -5.99
N TYR A 12 -0.35 3.65 -4.78
CA TYR A 12 -0.01 4.96 -4.20
C TYR A 12 1.34 4.84 -3.50
N ILE A 13 2.23 5.81 -3.73
CA ILE A 13 3.59 5.84 -3.19
C ILE A 13 3.78 7.16 -2.46
N TYR A 14 4.26 7.06 -1.22
CA TYR A 14 4.53 8.16 -0.31
C TYR A 14 5.99 8.11 0.16
N ASP A 15 6.67 9.25 0.18
CA ASP A 15 7.92 9.43 0.91
C ASP A 15 7.63 9.95 2.32
N LEU A 16 7.68 9.05 3.31
CA LEU A 16 7.49 9.40 4.72
C LEU A 16 8.50 10.45 5.22
N SER A 17 9.65 10.56 4.56
CA SER A 17 10.65 11.57 4.90
C SER A 17 10.40 12.93 4.26
N ARG A 18 9.47 13.02 3.30
CA ARG A 18 9.18 14.23 2.51
C ARG A 18 10.45 14.86 1.92
N GLY A 19 11.31 14.02 1.33
CA GLY A 19 12.59 14.42 0.74
C GLY A 19 13.75 14.57 1.73
N MET A 20 13.51 14.53 3.04
CA MET A 20 14.59 14.65 4.04
C MET A 20 15.56 13.48 3.98
N ALA A 21 15.10 12.26 3.69
CA ALA A 21 16.00 11.12 3.56
C ALA A 21 17.03 11.36 2.45
N ARG A 22 16.59 11.91 1.31
CA ARG A 22 17.49 12.26 0.21
C ARG A 22 18.56 13.27 0.58
N GLN A 23 18.20 14.24 1.41
CA GLN A 23 19.12 15.32 1.81
C GLN A 23 20.07 14.88 2.93
N LEU A 24 19.58 14.12 3.91
CA LEU A 24 20.30 13.87 5.16
C LEU A 24 20.97 12.50 5.22
N SER A 25 20.54 11.52 4.42
CA SER A 25 21.07 10.16 4.53
C SER A 25 22.58 10.03 4.29
N PRO A 26 23.24 10.79 3.39
CA PRO A 26 24.69 10.65 3.21
C PRO A 26 25.47 11.02 4.47
N VAL A 27 25.00 12.04 5.20
CA VAL A 27 25.67 12.53 6.41
C VAL A 27 25.31 11.65 7.61
N MET A 28 24.05 11.24 7.75
CA MET A 28 23.60 10.47 8.92
C MET A 28 23.93 8.97 8.82
N LEU A 29 23.87 8.40 7.62
CA LEU A 29 23.99 6.95 7.39
C LEU A 29 25.21 6.57 6.55
N GLY A 30 25.96 7.54 6.02
CA GLY A 30 27.06 7.28 5.08
C GLY A 30 26.59 6.73 3.73
N LYS A 31 25.29 6.76 3.45
CA LYS A 31 24.67 6.15 2.27
C LYS A 31 23.55 7.02 1.71
N GLN A 32 23.49 7.14 0.38
CA GLN A 32 22.38 7.80 -0.29
C GLN A 32 21.12 6.93 -0.24
N LEU A 33 20.02 7.52 0.22
CA LEU A 33 18.65 7.00 0.15
C LEU A 33 17.82 8.00 -0.66
N ASP A 34 16.91 7.54 -1.50
CA ASP A 34 16.09 8.44 -2.33
C ASP A 34 14.77 8.88 -1.66
N GLY A 35 14.38 8.17 -0.59
CA GLY A 35 13.16 8.37 0.17
C GLY A 35 12.96 7.25 1.23
N ILE A 36 11.96 7.42 2.09
CA ILE A 36 11.46 6.36 2.97
C ILE A 36 10.05 6.01 2.48
N TRP A 37 9.96 4.92 1.73
CA TRP A 37 8.74 4.61 0.97
C TRP A 37 7.67 3.95 1.84
N HIS A 38 6.47 4.50 1.79
CA HIS A 38 5.23 3.86 2.20
C HIS A 38 4.33 3.71 0.98
N THR A 39 3.64 2.58 0.86
CA THR A 39 2.82 2.29 -0.31
C THR A 39 1.47 1.73 0.08
N ALA A 40 0.46 2.03 -0.75
CA ALA A 40 -0.90 1.54 -0.58
C ALA A 40 -1.48 1.09 -1.93
N ILE A 41 -2.38 0.12 -1.90
CA ILE A 41 -3.14 -0.31 -3.09
C ILE A 41 -4.48 0.40 -3.09
N VAL A 42 -4.81 1.03 -4.22
CA VAL A 42 -6.12 1.64 -4.45
C VAL A 42 -6.90 0.79 -5.44
N VAL A 43 -8.02 0.24 -4.98
CA VAL A 43 -8.94 -0.59 -5.76
C VAL A 43 -10.34 -0.47 -5.17
N HIS A 44 -11.39 -0.66 -5.97
CA HIS A 44 -12.78 -0.57 -5.50
C HIS A 44 -13.11 0.76 -4.80
N GLY A 45 -12.44 1.85 -5.19
CA GLY A 45 -12.63 3.18 -4.62
C GLY A 45 -12.07 3.38 -3.21
N LYS A 46 -11.25 2.44 -2.71
CA LYS A 46 -10.62 2.50 -1.40
C LYS A 46 -9.11 2.32 -1.50
N GLU A 47 -8.40 2.93 -0.56
CA GLU A 47 -6.97 2.76 -0.36
C GLU A 47 -6.73 1.78 0.79
N TYR A 48 -5.94 0.75 0.52
CA TYR A 48 -5.61 -0.33 1.45
C TYR A 48 -4.10 -0.33 1.71
N PHE A 49 -3.72 -0.36 2.97
CA PHE A 49 -2.33 -0.32 3.39
C PHE A 49 -2.11 -1.14 4.66
N PHE A 50 -0.85 -1.48 4.92
CA PHE A 50 -0.45 -2.18 6.12
C PHE A 50 0.39 -1.26 7.00
N VAL A 51 -0.02 -1.05 8.24
CA VAL A 51 0.74 -0.28 9.23
C VAL A 51 0.51 -0.86 10.61
N GLY A 52 1.58 -0.99 11.41
CA GLY A 52 1.53 -1.38 12.82
C GLY A 52 0.62 -2.58 13.10
N GLU A 53 -0.60 -2.29 13.54
CA GLU A 53 -1.61 -3.23 14.03
C GLU A 53 -2.30 -4.07 12.94
N GLY A 54 -2.10 -3.79 11.65
CA GLY A 54 -2.63 -4.66 10.61
C GLY A 54 -2.92 -3.98 9.27
N ILE A 55 -3.78 -4.65 8.50
CA ILE A 55 -4.36 -4.14 7.25
C ILE A 55 -5.44 -3.11 7.62
N ASN A 56 -5.35 -1.93 7.02
CA ASN A 56 -6.26 -0.82 7.21
C ASN A 56 -6.73 -0.28 5.86
N ASP A 57 -7.87 0.42 5.86
CA ASP A 57 -8.39 1.10 4.68
C ASP A 57 -8.89 2.52 4.98
N CYS A 58 -8.87 3.37 3.95
CA CYS A 58 -9.46 4.70 3.96
C CYS A 58 -9.88 5.12 2.54
N PRO A 59 -10.59 6.26 2.38
CA PRO A 59 -10.69 6.90 1.06
C PRO A 59 -9.29 7.22 0.50
N PRO A 60 -9.08 7.20 -0.83
CA PRO A 60 -7.79 7.54 -1.43
C PRO A 60 -7.28 8.90 -0.99
N GLY A 61 -6.03 8.96 -0.50
CA GLY A 61 -5.41 10.17 0.07
C GLY A 61 -5.95 10.55 1.46
N GLY A 62 -6.73 9.67 2.09
CA GLY A 62 -7.41 9.92 3.37
C GLY A 62 -6.54 9.74 4.61
N THR A 63 -5.29 9.32 4.46
CA THR A 63 -4.34 9.20 5.58
C THR A 63 -3.78 10.58 5.98
N PRO A 64 -3.16 10.73 7.17
CA PRO A 64 -2.45 11.97 7.53
C PRO A 64 -1.30 12.34 6.58
N LEU A 65 -0.86 11.42 5.70
CA LEU A 65 0.15 11.71 4.68
C LEU A 65 -0.42 12.63 3.58
N GLY A 66 -1.74 12.62 3.36
CA GLY A 66 -2.42 13.39 2.32
C GLY A 66 -2.35 12.70 0.95
N GLU A 67 -2.19 13.50 -0.11
CA GLU A 67 -2.04 12.99 -1.47
C GLU A 67 -0.71 12.23 -1.66
N PRO A 68 -0.67 11.19 -2.50
CA PRO A 68 0.55 10.45 -2.78
C PRO A 68 1.56 11.28 -3.57
N ASP A 69 2.85 11.05 -3.31
CA ASP A 69 3.95 11.66 -4.09
C ASP A 69 4.01 11.10 -5.52
N SER A 70 3.56 9.86 -5.70
CA SER A 70 3.45 9.21 -7.01
C SER A 70 2.33 8.19 -7.06
N VAL A 71 1.68 8.07 -8.22
CA VAL A 71 0.65 7.08 -8.51
C VAL A 71 1.11 6.23 -9.68
N VAL A 72 1.12 4.92 -9.50
CA VAL A 72 1.44 3.95 -10.55
C VAL A 72 0.19 3.16 -10.89
N ASP A 73 -0.19 3.15 -12.17
CA ASP A 73 -1.27 2.28 -12.65
C ASP A 73 -0.78 0.83 -12.71
N MET A 74 -1.42 -0.04 -11.94
CA MET A 74 -1.06 -1.47 -11.83
C MET A 74 -1.84 -2.36 -12.80
N GLY A 75 -2.76 -1.76 -13.57
CA GLY A 75 -3.65 -2.46 -14.49
C GLY A 75 -5.05 -2.63 -13.92
N PHE A 76 -5.66 -3.79 -14.17
CA PHE A 76 -7.02 -4.09 -13.75
C PHE A 76 -7.10 -5.46 -13.10
N THR A 77 -8.07 -5.63 -12.20
CA THR A 77 -8.43 -6.91 -11.58
C THR A 77 -9.86 -7.27 -11.94
N GLU A 78 -10.15 -8.56 -12.08
CA GLU A 78 -11.52 -9.07 -12.22
C GLU A 78 -12.11 -9.51 -10.88
N VAL A 79 -11.34 -9.39 -9.78
CA VAL A 79 -11.76 -9.78 -8.43
C VAL A 79 -12.79 -8.77 -7.90
N PRO A 80 -14.04 -9.20 -7.64
CA PRO A 80 -15.06 -8.34 -7.03
C PRO A 80 -14.68 -7.89 -5.63
N ALA A 81 -15.29 -6.80 -5.17
CA ALA A 81 -15.00 -6.21 -3.88
C ALA A 81 -15.22 -7.18 -2.72
N GLU A 82 -16.26 -8.04 -2.78
CA GLU A 82 -16.53 -8.99 -1.71
C GLU A 82 -15.40 -10.02 -1.56
N LEU A 83 -14.96 -10.64 -2.67
CA LEU A 83 -13.87 -11.62 -2.66
C LEU A 83 -12.53 -11.00 -2.27
N PHE A 84 -12.30 -9.74 -2.69
CA PHE A 84 -11.11 -9.00 -2.27
C PHE A 84 -11.09 -8.79 -0.75
N MET A 85 -12.22 -8.39 -0.15
CA MET A 85 -12.32 -8.19 1.30
C MET A 85 -12.18 -9.49 2.07
N GLU A 86 -12.81 -10.58 1.62
CA GLU A 86 -12.63 -11.92 2.22
C GLU A 86 -11.16 -12.34 2.23
N TYR A 87 -10.46 -12.10 1.10
CA TYR A 87 -9.03 -12.36 1.01
C TYR A 87 -8.22 -11.53 2.00
N LEU A 88 -8.47 -10.21 2.09
CA LEU A 88 -7.79 -9.35 3.06
C LEU A 88 -8.04 -9.78 4.51
N MET A 89 -9.25 -10.19 4.87
CA MET A 89 -9.56 -10.72 6.19
C MET A 89 -8.77 -11.99 6.48
N SER A 90 -8.70 -12.93 5.52
CA SER A 90 -7.88 -14.13 5.65
C SER A 90 -6.39 -13.84 5.85
N LEU A 91 -5.88 -12.78 5.20
CA LEU A 91 -4.51 -12.33 5.34
C LEU A 91 -4.26 -11.74 6.74
N ALA A 92 -5.20 -10.93 7.24
CA ALA A 92 -5.15 -10.32 8.56
C ALA A 92 -5.17 -11.36 9.68
N GLU A 93 -5.87 -12.48 9.50
CA GLU A 93 -5.92 -13.58 10.47
C GLU A 93 -4.71 -14.52 10.42
N SER A 94 -3.88 -14.43 9.38
CA SER A 94 -2.76 -15.38 9.15
C SER A 94 -1.40 -14.69 9.06
N THR A 95 -0.96 -14.33 7.86
CA THR A 95 0.40 -13.88 7.56
C THR A 95 0.64 -12.43 7.99
N TYR A 96 -0.43 -11.64 8.07
CA TYR A 96 -0.40 -10.21 8.41
C TYR A 96 -1.04 -9.92 9.78
N SER A 97 -1.18 -10.95 10.64
CA SER A 97 -1.62 -10.78 12.03
C SER A 97 -0.49 -10.21 12.87
N GLN A 98 -0.55 -8.91 13.23
CA GLN A 98 0.23 -8.13 14.22
C GLN A 98 1.76 -8.33 14.42
N LEU A 99 2.45 -9.29 13.80
CA LEU A 99 3.86 -9.59 14.05
C LEU A 99 4.51 -10.16 12.79
N SER A 100 4.68 -9.33 11.77
CA SER A 100 5.61 -9.64 10.68
C SER A 100 6.19 -8.34 10.11
N LEU A 101 7.44 -8.07 10.48
CA LEU A 101 8.31 -7.03 9.92
C LEU A 101 8.58 -7.20 8.39
N ILE A 102 7.98 -8.22 7.74
CA ILE A 102 8.26 -8.62 6.34
C ILE A 102 7.01 -8.49 5.45
N SER A 103 6.03 -7.70 5.89
CA SER A 103 4.71 -7.65 5.24
C SER A 103 4.70 -6.86 3.92
N VAL A 104 5.49 -5.80 3.78
CA VAL A 104 5.38 -4.90 2.61
C VAL A 104 5.93 -5.53 1.32
N LEU A 105 6.84 -6.52 1.39
CA LEU A 105 7.44 -7.11 0.18
C LEU A 105 6.65 -8.29 -0.41
N LYS A 106 5.73 -8.90 0.35
CA LYS A 106 5.02 -10.12 -0.09
C LYS A 106 3.79 -9.86 -0.96
N LEU A 107 3.16 -8.68 -0.82
CA LEU A 107 1.95 -8.32 -1.57
C LEU A 107 2.21 -7.98 -3.05
N LEU A 108 3.47 -7.84 -3.47
CA LEU A 108 3.87 -7.45 -4.82
C LEU A 108 4.50 -8.59 -5.65
N LEU A 109 4.59 -9.80 -5.11
CA LEU A 109 5.33 -10.92 -5.75
C LEU A 109 4.53 -12.23 -5.92
N HIS A 110 3.20 -12.19 -5.78
CA HIS A 110 2.30 -13.27 -6.22
C HIS A 110 1.13 -12.65 -6.98
#